data_AF-J3JW56-F1
#
_entry.id   AF-J3JW56-F1
#
_cell.length_a   1.000
_cell.length_b   1.000
_cell.length_c   1.000
_cell.angle_alpha   90.00
_cell.angle_beta   90.00
_cell.angle_gamma   90.00
#
_symmetry.space_group_name_H-M   'P 1'
#
loop_
_entity.id
_entity.type
_entity.pdbx_description
1 polymer ?
#
loop_
_entity_poly.entity_id
_entity_poly.type
_entity_poly.pdbx_seq_one_letter_code
_entity_poly.pdbx_strand_id
1 'polypeptide(L)'
;MLFSRNPVCLLRKLRLIPISSTGVNLLAYIHSNFGALKTHSTMVSLHGRPLHYVFKIPDRDRTMDFYRKVLGMKVFRHEEFSEGCEAQCNGEYAGRWSKTMIGYGNEDDNFVIELTYNYGIHSYDRGNDFLGITIQDGEILKRAREFKWPIADGNILEAPGGYKYYIVDKDQPSDRDPVLNVMLASSSLEKSVNYWNGILGLTIYEKTDKSATFGFEKKATKIQLKDIGGPVDRRKAYGRIAFSIPYAEQEPVSDIITKNKQTILNPLMLLPTPGKQTVRVIILADPDGHEICFVEDEGYRKLSLPDFASEKVLDLQIKKDKS
;
A
#
# COMPACT_ATOMS: atom_id res chain seq x y z
N MET A 1 -42.34 34.69 56.77
CA MET A 1 -41.62 35.88 56.26
C MET A 1 -40.99 35.50 54.93
N LEU A 2 -41.34 36.26 53.89
CA LEU A 2 -40.65 36.52 52.61
C LEU A 2 -40.12 35.36 51.75
N PHE A 3 -40.28 35.32 50.42
CA PHE A 3 -41.18 35.97 49.45
C PHE A 3 -40.88 35.27 48.10
N SER A 4 -41.90 34.94 47.31
CA SER A 4 -41.79 34.59 45.88
C SER A 4 -42.34 35.77 45.07
N ARG A 5 -41.68 36.18 43.97
CA ARG A 5 -42.27 37.06 42.94
C ARG A 5 -41.68 36.83 41.54
N ASN A 6 -42.56 36.53 40.59
CA ASN A 6 -42.45 36.84 39.15
C ASN A 6 -42.37 38.38 38.94
N PRO A 7 -41.95 38.87 37.76
CA PRO A 7 -42.95 39.25 36.75
C PRO A 7 -42.55 39.08 35.26
N VAL A 8 -43.61 39.07 34.45
CA VAL A 8 -43.72 39.13 33.00
C VAL A 8 -43.79 40.60 32.51
N CYS A 9 -43.42 40.83 31.24
CA CYS A 9 -43.73 41.96 30.33
C CYS A 9 -43.59 43.42 30.79
N LEU A 10 -42.89 44.22 29.98
CA LEU A 10 -43.39 45.54 29.59
C LEU A 10 -42.89 45.97 28.20
N LEU A 11 -43.85 46.15 27.29
CA LEU A 11 -43.73 46.86 26.01
C LEU A 11 -43.22 48.29 26.20
N ARG A 12 -42.40 48.80 25.27
CA ARG A 12 -42.32 50.26 25.00
C ARG A 12 -42.00 50.60 23.53
N LYS A 13 -43.01 51.23 22.92
CA LYS A 13 -42.97 52.34 21.94
C LYS A 13 -42.45 52.07 20.52
N LEU A 14 -43.38 51.66 19.65
CA LEU A 14 -43.39 52.03 18.24
C LEU A 14 -43.85 53.51 18.10
N ARG A 15 -43.05 54.33 17.40
CA ARG A 15 -43.51 55.62 16.84
C ARG A 15 -43.86 55.40 15.37
N LEU A 16 -45.08 55.79 15.01
CA LEU A 16 -45.57 55.89 13.64
C LEU A 16 -44.98 57.15 12.98
N ILE A 17 -44.47 57.00 11.75
CA ILE A 17 -44.21 58.09 10.79
C ILE A 17 -44.94 57.67 9.49
N PRO A 18 -45.66 58.59 8.82
CA PRO A 18 -46.72 58.21 7.88
C PRO A 18 -46.20 57.85 6.48
N ILE A 19 -46.95 56.95 5.84
CA ILE A 19 -46.77 56.46 4.47
C ILE A 19 -47.31 57.51 3.51
N SER A 20 -46.48 57.97 2.56
CA SER A 20 -46.95 58.62 1.34
C SER A 20 -46.86 57.65 0.16
N SER A 21 -47.88 57.71 -0.67
CA SER A 21 -48.19 56.82 -1.78
C SER A 21 -47.20 56.95 -2.94
N THR A 22 -46.68 55.83 -3.42
CA THR A 22 -46.52 55.48 -4.86
C THR A 22 -45.97 54.07 -4.94
N GLY A 23 -46.76 53.15 -5.51
CA GLY A 23 -46.39 51.74 -5.65
C GLY A 23 -45.45 51.51 -6.82
N VAL A 24 -44.35 50.81 -6.58
CA VAL A 24 -43.61 50.05 -7.58
C VAL A 24 -43.15 48.73 -6.94
N ASN A 25 -43.39 47.63 -7.67
CA ASN A 25 -43.12 46.24 -7.33
C ASN A 25 -41.71 46.00 -6.74
N LEU A 26 -41.65 45.47 -5.51
CA LEU A 26 -40.46 44.85 -4.95
C LEU A 26 -40.50 43.33 -5.23
N LEU A 27 -40.19 42.95 -6.48
CA LEU A 27 -40.05 41.54 -6.89
C LEU A 27 -38.79 41.28 -7.72
N ALA A 28 -37.73 42.05 -7.47
CA ALA A 28 -36.43 41.84 -8.08
C ALA A 28 -35.32 42.37 -7.17
N TYR A 29 -34.99 41.64 -6.10
CA TYR A 29 -33.66 41.69 -5.48
C TYR A 29 -33.60 40.59 -4.43
N ILE A 30 -33.12 39.41 -4.83
CA ILE A 30 -32.46 38.33 -4.07
C ILE A 30 -32.47 37.16 -5.06
N HIS A 31 -31.54 37.15 -6.00
CA HIS A 31 -31.14 35.97 -6.79
C HIS A 31 -29.75 36.23 -7.37
N SER A 32 -28.74 36.27 -6.49
CA SER A 32 -27.35 36.05 -6.87
C SER A 32 -26.52 36.09 -5.59
N ASN A 33 -26.40 34.94 -4.93
CA ASN A 33 -25.24 34.54 -4.11
C ASN A 33 -25.54 33.21 -3.40
N PHE A 34 -25.92 32.18 -4.18
CA PHE A 34 -25.50 30.83 -3.82
C PHE A 34 -24.22 30.57 -4.59
N GLY A 35 -23.12 31.09 -4.05
CA GLY A 35 -21.80 30.60 -4.42
C GLY A 35 -21.77 29.13 -4.05
N ALA A 36 -21.81 28.26 -5.06
CA ALA A 36 -21.47 26.86 -4.87
C ALA A 36 -20.10 26.83 -4.20
N LEU A 37 -20.05 26.36 -2.95
CA LEU A 37 -18.81 25.89 -2.35
C LEU A 37 -18.36 24.70 -3.20
N LYS A 38 -17.60 24.99 -4.26
CA LYS A 38 -16.73 24.00 -4.88
C LYS A 38 -15.67 23.72 -3.84
N THR A 39 -15.88 22.71 -3.01
CA THR A 39 -14.80 22.04 -2.31
C THR A 39 -13.85 21.52 -3.39
N HIS A 40 -12.85 22.32 -3.75
CA HIS A 40 -11.69 21.80 -4.45
C HIS A 40 -11.01 20.89 -3.44
N SER A 41 -11.38 19.61 -3.46
CA SER A 41 -10.50 18.58 -2.93
C SER A 41 -9.27 18.68 -3.82
N THR A 42 -8.26 19.41 -3.36
CA THR A 42 -6.94 19.43 -3.96
C THR A 42 -6.42 18.01 -3.89
N MET A 43 -6.63 17.25 -4.96
CA MET A 43 -6.00 15.96 -5.15
C MET A 43 -4.49 16.15 -4.99
N VAL A 44 -3.84 15.26 -4.24
CA VAL A 44 -2.38 15.21 -4.25
C VAL A 44 -2.00 14.45 -5.52
N SER A 45 -1.33 15.12 -6.44
CA SER A 45 -0.68 14.43 -7.56
C SER A 45 0.61 13.85 -7.03
N LEU A 46 0.59 12.58 -6.64
CA LEU A 46 1.77 11.89 -6.13
C LEU A 46 2.67 11.44 -7.27
N HIS A 47 3.94 11.82 -7.19
CA HIS A 47 4.99 11.22 -8.00
C HIS A 47 5.60 10.10 -7.18
N GLY A 48 5.63 8.88 -7.72
CA GLY A 48 6.11 7.76 -6.94
C GLY A 48 6.48 6.56 -7.76
N ARG A 49 7.05 5.57 -7.08
CA ARG A 49 7.52 4.35 -7.70
C ARG A 49 7.12 3.14 -6.87
N PRO A 50 6.57 2.08 -7.48
CA PRO A 50 6.31 0.84 -6.78
C PRO A 50 7.64 0.16 -6.44
N LEU A 51 7.84 -0.17 -5.17
CA LEU A 51 9.11 -0.70 -4.69
C LEU A 51 9.06 -2.19 -4.49
N HIS A 52 8.16 -2.65 -3.63
CA HIS A 52 8.09 -4.05 -3.27
C HIS A 52 6.76 -4.44 -2.64
N TYR A 53 6.54 -5.75 -2.57
CA TYR A 53 5.55 -6.35 -1.69
C TYR A 53 6.25 -7.17 -0.61
N VAL A 54 5.79 -7.00 0.63
CA VAL A 54 6.33 -7.71 1.80
C VAL A 54 5.57 -9.00 2.02
N PHE A 55 6.27 -10.13 2.11
CA PHE A 55 5.72 -11.41 2.57
C PHE A 55 6.37 -11.86 3.87
N LYS A 56 5.55 -12.40 4.77
CA LYS A 56 6.02 -13.19 5.90
C LYS A 56 6.22 -14.63 5.42
N ILE A 57 7.43 -15.16 5.53
CA ILE A 57 7.74 -16.50 5.01
C ILE A 57 7.90 -17.51 6.14
N PRO A 58 7.28 -18.70 6.04
CA PRO A 58 7.35 -19.72 7.09
C PRO A 58 8.60 -20.61 7.02
N ASP A 59 9.18 -20.74 5.83
CA ASP A 59 10.29 -21.65 5.54
C ASP A 59 11.26 -20.94 4.60
N ARG A 60 12.41 -20.52 5.12
CA ARG A 60 13.37 -19.71 4.38
C ARG A 60 14.11 -20.50 3.31
N ASP A 61 14.44 -21.77 3.55
CA ASP A 61 15.18 -22.60 2.60
C ASP A 61 14.32 -22.92 1.37
N ARG A 62 13.12 -23.45 1.60
CA ARG A 62 12.17 -23.75 0.51
C ARG A 62 11.72 -22.48 -0.21
N THR A 63 11.66 -21.35 0.49
CA THR A 63 11.39 -20.05 -0.14
C THR A 63 12.53 -19.68 -1.08
N MET A 64 13.79 -19.80 -0.68
CA MET A 64 14.92 -19.51 -1.57
C MET A 64 14.92 -20.41 -2.81
N ASP A 65 14.55 -21.68 -2.67
CA ASP A 65 14.37 -22.57 -3.81
C ASP A 65 13.31 -22.06 -4.79
N PHE A 66 12.15 -21.62 -4.29
CA PHE A 66 11.13 -21.03 -5.14
C PHE A 66 11.62 -19.77 -5.87
N TYR A 67 12.11 -18.78 -5.13
CA TYR A 67 12.42 -17.48 -5.71
C TYR A 67 13.67 -17.53 -6.60
N ARG A 68 14.73 -18.25 -6.21
CA ARG A 68 15.97 -18.34 -7.00
C ARG A 68 15.87 -19.34 -8.15
N LYS A 69 15.36 -20.56 -7.89
CA LYS A 69 15.40 -21.64 -8.90
C LYS A 69 14.17 -21.62 -9.79
N VAL A 70 12.97 -21.44 -9.23
CA VAL A 70 11.73 -21.48 -10.01
C VAL A 70 11.47 -20.14 -10.68
N LEU A 71 11.40 -19.05 -9.89
CA LEU A 71 11.18 -17.73 -10.46
C LEU A 71 12.41 -17.17 -11.17
N GLY A 72 13.63 -17.62 -10.85
CA GLY A 72 14.85 -17.12 -11.50
C GLY A 72 15.29 -15.74 -10.98
N MET A 73 14.80 -15.32 -9.81
CA MET A 73 15.14 -14.05 -9.19
C MET A 73 16.50 -14.10 -8.48
N LYS A 74 17.07 -12.92 -8.24
CA LYS A 74 18.37 -12.73 -7.55
C LYS A 74 18.20 -11.96 -6.26
N VAL A 75 18.97 -12.33 -5.24
CA VAL A 75 19.06 -11.58 -3.99
C VAL A 75 19.87 -10.33 -4.22
N PHE A 76 19.32 -9.17 -3.85
CA PHE A 76 20.01 -7.88 -3.96
C PHE A 76 20.60 -7.44 -2.63
N ARG A 77 19.91 -7.70 -1.52
CA ARG A 77 20.41 -7.44 -0.17
C ARG A 77 19.68 -8.31 0.84
N HIS A 78 20.37 -8.59 1.94
CA HIS A 78 19.88 -9.35 3.07
C HIS A 78 20.33 -8.67 4.36
N GLU A 79 19.40 -8.54 5.31
CA GLU A 79 19.64 -7.98 6.63
C GLU A 79 19.14 -8.92 7.74
N GLU A 80 19.90 -9.01 8.82
CA GLU A 80 19.56 -9.74 10.03
C GLU A 80 19.33 -8.76 11.18
N PHE A 81 18.24 -8.94 11.93
CA PHE A 81 17.82 -8.06 13.01
C PHE A 81 17.66 -8.87 14.30
N SER A 82 18.27 -8.41 15.38
CA SER A 82 18.19 -9.05 16.70
C SER A 82 16.88 -8.78 17.44
N GLU A 83 16.20 -7.69 17.10
CA GLU A 83 15.00 -7.19 17.79
C GLU A 83 13.88 -6.91 16.78
N GLY A 84 12.63 -6.95 17.25
CA GLY A 84 11.46 -6.60 16.46
C GLY A 84 11.53 -5.15 15.92
N CYS A 85 10.84 -4.90 14.82
CA CYS A 85 10.86 -3.59 14.16
C CYS A 85 9.84 -2.63 14.77
N GLU A 86 10.25 -1.39 15.10
CA GLU A 86 9.36 -0.34 15.61
C GLU A 86 8.20 -0.01 14.66
N ALA A 87 8.46 -0.01 13.34
CA ALA A 87 7.43 0.19 12.31
C ALA A 87 6.63 -1.10 11.98
N GLN A 88 6.77 -2.13 12.82
CA GLN A 88 6.16 -3.46 12.67
C GLN A 88 6.41 -4.05 11.27
N CYS A 89 7.57 -3.79 10.67
CA CYS A 89 7.93 -4.34 9.36
C CYS A 89 7.91 -5.88 9.35
N ASN A 90 8.16 -6.51 10.51
CA ASN A 90 8.09 -7.95 10.67
C ASN A 90 6.75 -8.44 11.25
N GLY A 91 5.80 -7.55 11.51
CA GLY A 91 4.51 -7.82 12.17
C GLY A 91 4.55 -7.59 13.68
N GLU A 92 3.66 -8.28 14.41
CA GLU A 92 3.51 -8.18 15.86
C GLU A 92 4.61 -8.90 16.67
N TYR A 93 5.68 -9.38 16.02
CA TYR A 93 6.66 -10.29 16.62
C TYR A 93 7.90 -9.54 17.13
N ALA A 94 8.28 -9.79 18.39
CA ALA A 94 9.41 -9.11 19.04
C ALA A 94 10.77 -9.82 18.84
N GLY A 95 10.78 -11.03 18.29
CA GLY A 95 11.97 -11.86 18.19
C GLY A 95 12.91 -11.47 17.05
N ARG A 96 14.02 -12.22 16.95
CA ARG A 96 14.96 -12.12 15.83
C ARG A 96 14.23 -12.37 14.51
N TRP A 97 14.58 -11.61 13.49
CA TRP A 97 14.03 -11.76 12.15
C TRP A 97 15.07 -11.38 11.09
N SER A 98 14.76 -11.66 9.84
CA SER A 98 15.58 -11.27 8.71
C SER A 98 14.72 -10.73 7.59
N LYS A 99 15.34 -9.87 6.77
CA LYS A 99 14.77 -9.27 5.57
C LYS A 99 15.64 -9.67 4.39
N THR A 100 15.01 -10.10 3.29
CA THR A 100 15.72 -10.40 2.05
C THR A 100 14.98 -9.76 0.88
N MET A 101 15.69 -8.94 0.09
CA MET A 101 15.14 -8.33 -1.12
C MET A 101 15.55 -9.15 -2.33
N ILE A 102 14.56 -9.60 -3.09
CA ILE A 102 14.77 -10.50 -4.24
C ILE A 102 13.89 -10.09 -5.42
N GLY A 103 14.47 -10.08 -6.63
CA GLY A 103 13.75 -9.66 -7.83
C GLY A 103 14.52 -9.93 -9.12
N TYR A 104 14.10 -9.31 -10.23
CA TYR A 104 14.75 -9.44 -11.54
C TYR A 104 15.77 -8.33 -11.83
N GLY A 105 15.76 -7.26 -11.04
CA GLY A 105 16.69 -6.15 -11.12
C GLY A 105 16.74 -5.38 -9.80
N ASN A 106 17.59 -4.36 -9.74
CA ASN A 106 17.79 -3.59 -8.51
C ASN A 106 16.51 -2.81 -8.12
N GLU A 107 16.46 -2.41 -6.85
CA GLU A 107 15.31 -1.72 -6.25
C GLU A 107 15.13 -0.28 -6.73
N ASP A 108 16.05 0.28 -7.52
CA ASP A 108 15.96 1.62 -8.11
C ASP A 108 15.00 1.67 -9.30
N ASP A 109 14.94 0.59 -10.07
CA ASP A 109 14.18 0.54 -11.33
C ASP A 109 13.20 -0.64 -11.39
N ASN A 110 13.21 -1.55 -10.41
CA ASN A 110 12.40 -2.76 -10.41
C ASN A 110 11.57 -2.88 -9.13
N PHE A 111 10.43 -3.55 -9.29
CA PHE A 111 9.61 -4.04 -8.20
C PHE A 111 10.15 -5.37 -7.70
N VAL A 112 10.56 -5.39 -6.44
CA VAL A 112 11.13 -6.59 -5.82
C VAL A 112 10.17 -7.18 -4.79
N ILE A 113 10.55 -8.31 -4.23
CA ILE A 113 9.84 -8.96 -3.15
C ILE A 113 10.68 -8.83 -1.89
N GLU A 114 10.08 -8.28 -0.84
CA GLU A 114 10.66 -8.25 0.50
C GLU A 114 10.20 -9.49 1.26
N LEU A 115 11.15 -10.37 1.59
CA LEU A 115 10.89 -11.59 2.33
C LEU A 115 11.29 -11.41 3.79
N THR A 116 10.29 -11.44 4.67
CA THR A 116 10.44 -11.34 6.11
C THR A 116 10.36 -12.73 6.72
N TYR A 117 11.46 -13.20 7.30
CA TYR A 117 11.51 -14.44 8.06
C TYR A 117 11.66 -14.14 9.55
N ASN A 118 10.66 -14.54 10.35
CA ASN A 118 10.73 -14.48 11.81
C ASN A 118 11.21 -15.83 12.34
N TYR A 119 12.30 -15.85 13.09
CA TYR A 119 12.87 -17.10 13.60
C TYR A 119 11.88 -17.79 14.56
N GLY A 120 11.70 -19.11 14.40
CA GLY A 120 10.74 -19.89 15.19
C GLY A 120 9.27 -19.76 14.79
N ILE A 121 8.95 -19.04 13.71
CA ILE A 121 7.57 -18.90 13.21
C ILE A 121 7.45 -19.56 11.84
N HIS A 122 6.84 -20.75 11.82
CA HIS A 122 6.76 -21.61 10.64
C HIS A 122 5.36 -21.67 10.00
N SER A 123 4.43 -20.82 10.45
CA SER A 123 3.12 -20.68 9.82
C SER A 123 2.52 -19.31 10.12
N TYR A 124 1.76 -18.81 9.15
CA TYR A 124 0.98 -17.58 9.27
C TYR A 124 -0.43 -17.88 8.80
N ASP A 125 -1.44 -17.53 9.61
CA ASP A 125 -2.84 -17.72 9.26
C ASP A 125 -3.19 -16.84 8.05
N ARG A 126 -3.71 -17.45 6.98
CA ARG A 126 -3.93 -16.79 5.69
C ARG A 126 -5.34 -16.22 5.58
N GLY A 127 -5.39 -15.00 5.11
CA GLY A 127 -6.61 -14.32 4.70
C GLY A 127 -7.05 -14.63 3.27
N ASN A 128 -8.04 -13.87 2.82
CA ASN A 128 -8.45 -13.77 1.42
C ASN A 128 -8.02 -12.42 0.78
N ASP A 129 -7.14 -11.68 1.46
CA ASP A 129 -6.71 -10.32 1.13
C ASP A 129 -5.73 -10.26 -0.05
N PHE A 130 -4.73 -11.13 -0.06
CA PHE A 130 -3.74 -11.22 -1.14
C PHE A 130 -4.18 -12.26 -2.19
N LEU A 131 -4.34 -11.81 -3.44
CA LEU A 131 -4.85 -12.65 -4.53
C LEU A 131 -3.76 -13.20 -5.44
N GLY A 132 -2.60 -12.52 -5.49
CA GLY A 132 -1.38 -13.01 -6.12
C GLY A 132 -0.57 -11.92 -6.82
N ILE A 133 0.58 -12.32 -7.38
CA ILE A 133 1.43 -11.47 -8.22
C ILE A 133 1.43 -12.03 -9.64
N THR A 134 1.33 -11.16 -10.64
CA THR A 134 1.42 -11.57 -12.05
C THR A 134 2.83 -11.29 -12.58
N ILE A 135 3.46 -12.28 -13.19
CA ILE A 135 4.79 -12.16 -13.80
C ILE A 135 4.75 -12.60 -15.26
N GLN A 136 5.39 -11.83 -16.14
CA GLN A 136 5.63 -12.21 -17.52
C GLN A 136 7.05 -12.78 -17.70
N ASP A 137 7.14 -14.10 -17.69
CA ASP A 137 8.33 -14.87 -18.08
C ASP A 137 7.95 -16.35 -18.25
N GLY A 138 7.87 -16.81 -19.51
CA GLY A 138 7.57 -18.21 -19.85
C GLY A 138 8.64 -19.20 -19.40
N GLU A 139 9.88 -18.76 -19.16
CA GLU A 139 10.95 -19.62 -18.66
C GLU A 139 10.67 -20.09 -17.22
N ILE A 140 9.87 -19.34 -16.44
CA ILE A 140 9.43 -19.76 -15.09
C ILE A 140 8.72 -21.11 -15.15
N LEU A 141 7.87 -21.34 -16.16
CA LEU A 141 7.14 -22.60 -16.29
C LEU A 141 8.07 -23.76 -16.66
N LYS A 142 9.13 -23.49 -17.42
CA LYS A 142 10.17 -24.49 -17.73
C LYS A 142 10.96 -24.85 -16.49
N ARG A 143 11.43 -23.86 -15.73
CA ARG A 143 12.13 -24.04 -14.44
C ARG A 143 11.24 -24.76 -13.43
N ALA A 144 9.96 -24.40 -13.32
CA ALA A 144 9.00 -25.08 -12.46
C ALA A 144 8.91 -26.58 -12.79
N ARG A 145 8.82 -26.96 -14.07
CA ARG A 145 8.82 -28.37 -14.48
C ARG A 145 10.15 -29.07 -14.17
N GLU A 146 11.28 -28.42 -14.45
CA GLU A 146 12.62 -28.95 -14.19
C GLU A 146 12.84 -29.25 -12.70
N PHE A 147 12.49 -28.30 -11.84
CA PHE A 147 12.58 -28.44 -10.38
C PHE A 147 11.39 -29.16 -9.75
N LYS A 148 10.48 -29.71 -10.56
CA LYS A 148 9.26 -30.42 -10.11
C LYS A 148 8.38 -29.59 -9.15
N TRP A 149 8.35 -28.28 -9.34
CA TRP A 149 7.45 -27.39 -8.62
C TRP A 149 6.02 -27.51 -9.19
N PRO A 150 4.98 -27.68 -8.34
CA PRO A 150 3.61 -27.82 -8.81
C PRO A 150 3.14 -26.60 -9.61
N ILE A 151 2.47 -26.86 -10.73
CA ILE A 151 1.82 -25.85 -11.57
C ILE A 151 0.33 -26.17 -11.59
N ALA A 152 -0.49 -25.27 -11.04
CA ALA A 152 -1.94 -25.38 -11.09
C ALA A 152 -2.49 -24.87 -12.43
N ASP A 153 -3.75 -25.20 -12.71
CA ASP A 153 -4.47 -24.74 -13.90
C ASP A 153 -4.38 -23.22 -14.07
N GLY A 154 -4.14 -22.77 -15.29
CA GLY A 154 -3.95 -21.35 -15.60
C GLY A 154 -2.56 -20.82 -15.27
N ASN A 155 -1.52 -21.68 -15.28
CA ASN A 155 -0.12 -21.31 -15.04
C ASN A 155 0.10 -20.66 -13.67
N ILE A 156 -0.53 -21.22 -12.64
CA ILE A 156 -0.45 -20.70 -11.27
C ILE A 156 0.59 -21.49 -10.49
N LEU A 157 1.55 -20.78 -9.91
CA LEU A 157 2.50 -21.30 -8.95
C LEU A 157 2.13 -20.81 -7.55
N GLU A 158 2.49 -21.58 -6.53
CA GLU A 158 2.31 -21.19 -5.14
C GLU A 158 3.67 -21.23 -4.43
N ALA A 159 4.09 -20.09 -3.88
CA ALA A 159 5.28 -19.98 -3.05
C ALA A 159 5.01 -20.63 -1.67
N PRO A 160 6.05 -21.01 -0.90
CA PRO A 160 5.88 -21.39 0.50
C PRO A 160 5.15 -20.31 1.28
N GLY A 161 4.24 -20.71 2.18
CA GLY A 161 3.29 -19.79 2.81
C GLY A 161 2.03 -19.51 1.99
N GLY A 162 1.96 -20.03 0.77
CA GLY A 162 0.72 -20.09 0.00
C GLY A 162 0.49 -18.94 -0.98
N TYR A 163 1.52 -18.14 -1.25
CA TYR A 163 1.39 -16.93 -2.05
C TYR A 163 1.35 -17.28 -3.54
N LYS A 164 0.26 -16.87 -4.22
CA LYS A 164 0.02 -17.21 -5.62
C LYS A 164 0.83 -16.31 -6.57
N TYR A 165 1.38 -16.93 -7.60
CA TYR A 165 2.04 -16.29 -8.73
C TYR A 165 1.37 -16.75 -10.02
N TYR A 166 0.90 -15.80 -10.83
CA TYR A 166 0.27 -16.07 -12.13
C TYR A 166 1.30 -15.79 -13.22
N ILE A 167 1.61 -16.81 -14.01
CA ILE A 167 2.66 -16.72 -15.03
C ILE A 167 2.03 -16.47 -16.40
N VAL A 168 2.35 -15.32 -16.97
CA VAL A 168 2.07 -15.02 -18.37
C VAL A 168 3.14 -15.72 -19.21
N ASP A 169 2.73 -16.75 -19.94
CA ASP A 169 3.60 -17.58 -20.78
C ASP A 169 3.98 -16.83 -22.07
N LYS A 170 4.86 -15.85 -21.91
CA LYS A 170 5.47 -15.01 -22.94
C LYS A 170 6.91 -14.70 -22.53
N ASP A 171 7.73 -14.32 -23.50
CA ASP A 171 9.10 -13.91 -23.23
C ASP A 171 9.16 -12.76 -22.21
N GLN A 172 10.19 -12.79 -21.38
CA GLN A 172 10.47 -11.73 -20.43
C GLN A 172 10.63 -10.39 -21.17
N PRO A 173 9.95 -9.31 -20.75
CA PRO A 173 10.08 -8.01 -21.39
C PRO A 173 11.52 -7.47 -21.26
N SER A 174 12.03 -6.84 -22.32
CA SER A 174 13.35 -6.21 -22.35
C SER A 174 13.34 -4.73 -21.97
N ASP A 175 12.17 -4.10 -21.93
CA ASP A 175 12.00 -2.65 -21.82
C ASP A 175 11.26 -2.20 -20.55
N ARG A 176 10.98 -3.14 -19.65
CA ARG A 176 10.30 -2.94 -18.35
C ARG A 176 10.47 -4.17 -17.45
N ASP A 177 10.12 -4.02 -16.18
CA ASP A 177 10.08 -5.13 -15.22
C ASP A 177 9.09 -6.24 -15.67
N PRO A 178 9.47 -7.53 -15.57
CA PRO A 178 8.54 -8.65 -15.76
C PRO A 178 7.42 -8.76 -14.72
N VAL A 179 7.59 -8.22 -13.51
CA VAL A 179 6.51 -8.16 -12.52
C VAL A 179 5.47 -7.16 -12.99
N LEU A 180 4.25 -7.63 -13.29
CA LEU A 180 3.22 -6.81 -13.90
C LEU A 180 2.37 -6.10 -12.86
N ASN A 181 1.91 -6.86 -11.86
CA ASN A 181 1.03 -6.35 -10.83
C ASN A 181 1.06 -7.18 -9.55
N VAL A 182 0.66 -6.53 -8.47
CA VAL A 182 0.17 -7.14 -7.23
C VAL A 182 -1.36 -7.06 -7.24
N MET A 183 -2.03 -8.19 -7.01
CA MET A 183 -3.50 -8.26 -6.91
C MET A 183 -3.94 -8.40 -5.45
N LEU A 184 -4.78 -7.48 -5.01
CA LEU A 184 -5.39 -7.47 -3.67
C LEU A 184 -6.91 -7.52 -3.78
N ALA A 185 -7.56 -8.12 -2.79
CA ALA A 185 -9.00 -8.19 -2.69
C ALA A 185 -9.60 -6.84 -2.29
N SER A 186 -10.81 -6.57 -2.73
CA SER A 186 -11.59 -5.41 -2.35
C SER A 186 -12.99 -5.86 -1.94
N SER A 187 -13.50 -5.33 -0.83
CA SER A 187 -14.91 -5.52 -0.45
C SER A 187 -15.83 -4.51 -1.12
N SER A 188 -15.28 -3.39 -1.61
CA SER A 188 -16.02 -2.34 -2.30
C SER A 188 -15.10 -1.61 -3.27
N LEU A 189 -15.22 -1.96 -4.55
CA LEU A 189 -14.39 -1.36 -5.60
C LEU A 189 -14.59 0.16 -5.71
N GLU A 190 -15.79 0.66 -5.40
CA GLU A 190 -16.07 2.10 -5.32
C GLU A 190 -15.19 2.80 -4.29
N LYS A 191 -15.12 2.26 -3.06
CA LYS A 191 -14.28 2.81 -1.99
C LYS A 191 -12.80 2.71 -2.34
N SER A 192 -12.37 1.57 -2.90
CA SER A 192 -10.97 1.40 -3.33
C SER A 192 -10.61 2.40 -4.43
N VAL A 193 -11.46 2.61 -5.44
CA VAL A 193 -11.23 3.62 -6.49
C VAL A 193 -11.15 5.03 -5.91
N ASN A 194 -12.08 5.39 -5.01
CA ASN A 194 -12.03 6.70 -4.36
C ASN A 194 -10.73 6.89 -3.55
N TYR A 195 -10.27 5.85 -2.85
CA TYR A 195 -9.02 5.92 -2.08
C TYR A 195 -7.78 6.04 -2.99
N TRP A 196 -7.58 5.06 -3.87
CA TRP A 196 -6.34 4.93 -4.65
C TRP A 196 -6.22 5.99 -5.75
N ASN A 197 -7.32 6.35 -6.41
CA ASN A 197 -7.32 7.40 -7.44
C ASN A 197 -7.82 8.75 -6.91
N GLY A 198 -8.93 8.79 -6.18
CA GLY A 198 -9.54 10.05 -5.74
C GLY A 198 -8.75 10.79 -4.64
N ILE A 199 -8.19 10.06 -3.68
CA ILE A 199 -7.44 10.64 -2.54
C ILE A 199 -5.95 10.65 -2.84
N LEU A 200 -5.38 9.50 -3.22
CA LEU A 200 -3.94 9.36 -3.49
C LEU A 200 -3.53 9.78 -4.91
N GLY A 201 -4.47 9.99 -5.84
CA GLY A 201 -4.15 10.52 -7.15
C GLY A 201 -3.51 9.52 -8.14
N LEU A 202 -3.45 8.22 -7.84
CA LEU A 202 -2.85 7.25 -8.77
C LEU A 202 -3.67 7.13 -10.05
N THR A 203 -2.98 6.94 -11.19
CA THR A 203 -3.65 6.78 -12.49
C THR A 203 -4.35 5.42 -12.56
N ILE A 204 -5.60 5.42 -13.02
CA ILE A 204 -6.34 4.20 -13.38
C ILE A 204 -5.92 3.80 -14.79
N TYR A 205 -5.28 2.64 -14.92
CA TYR A 205 -4.87 2.08 -16.22
C TYR A 205 -5.95 1.19 -16.83
N GLU A 206 -6.65 0.43 -15.98
CA GLU A 206 -7.72 -0.46 -16.39
C GLU A 206 -8.81 -0.43 -15.31
N LYS A 207 -10.07 -0.52 -15.73
CA LYS A 207 -11.22 -0.63 -14.85
C LYS A 207 -12.28 -1.50 -15.50
N THR A 208 -12.81 -2.44 -14.73
CA THR A 208 -13.96 -3.28 -15.06
C THR A 208 -14.99 -3.18 -13.94
N ASP A 209 -16.11 -3.89 -14.06
CA ASP A 209 -17.10 -4.00 -12.98
C ASP A 209 -16.57 -4.75 -11.74
N LYS A 210 -15.47 -5.50 -11.89
CA LYS A 210 -14.91 -6.35 -10.83
C LYS A 210 -13.46 -6.04 -10.46
N SER A 211 -12.81 -5.12 -11.14
CA SER A 211 -11.44 -4.75 -10.82
C SER A 211 -11.06 -3.34 -11.26
N ALA A 212 -10.04 -2.79 -10.62
CA ALA A 212 -9.38 -1.56 -11.05
C ALA A 212 -7.86 -1.70 -10.85
N THR A 213 -7.10 -1.26 -11.84
CA THR A 213 -5.63 -1.33 -11.86
C THR A 213 -5.07 0.09 -11.80
N PHE A 214 -4.24 0.36 -10.78
CA PHE A 214 -3.67 1.67 -10.50
C PHE A 214 -2.14 1.65 -10.61
N GLY A 215 -1.55 2.81 -10.86
CA GLY A 215 -0.10 2.98 -10.79
C GLY A 215 0.36 4.41 -11.03
N PHE A 216 1.65 4.63 -10.85
CA PHE A 216 2.31 5.92 -11.13
C PHE A 216 2.66 6.05 -12.62
N GLU A 217 3.29 5.03 -13.19
CA GLU A 217 3.80 5.08 -14.57
C GLU A 217 3.34 3.87 -15.39
N LYS A 218 3.29 4.05 -16.73
CA LYS A 218 2.77 3.03 -17.65
C LYS A 218 3.57 1.74 -17.63
N LYS A 219 4.89 1.81 -17.53
CA LYS A 219 5.78 0.64 -17.59
C LYS A 219 6.08 0.00 -16.23
N ALA A 220 5.84 0.70 -15.13
CA ALA A 220 6.09 0.19 -13.79
C ALA A 220 5.07 -0.89 -13.36
N THR A 221 5.39 -1.65 -12.32
CA THR A 221 4.45 -2.59 -11.69
C THR A 221 3.19 -1.87 -11.21
N LYS A 222 2.03 -2.53 -11.35
CA LYS A 222 0.73 -1.97 -10.96
C LYS A 222 0.22 -2.58 -9.65
N ILE A 223 -0.74 -1.91 -9.04
CA ILE A 223 -1.59 -2.51 -8.01
C ILE A 223 -2.98 -2.72 -8.61
N GLN A 224 -3.51 -3.93 -8.51
CA GLN A 224 -4.86 -4.26 -8.96
C GLN A 224 -5.72 -4.63 -7.76
N LEU A 225 -6.87 -3.96 -7.63
CA LEU A 225 -7.88 -4.25 -6.62
C LEU A 225 -9.00 -5.02 -7.32
N LYS A 226 -9.37 -6.18 -6.77
CA LYS A 226 -10.43 -7.03 -7.31
C LYS A 226 -11.56 -7.20 -6.31
N ASP A 227 -12.77 -6.82 -6.71
CA ASP A 227 -13.98 -7.07 -5.93
C ASP A 227 -14.20 -8.57 -5.75
N ILE A 228 -14.19 -9.03 -4.49
CA ILE A 228 -14.41 -10.44 -4.14
C ILE A 228 -15.87 -10.75 -3.76
N GLY A 229 -16.76 -9.76 -3.80
CA GLY A 229 -18.19 -9.92 -3.49
C GLY A 229 -18.50 -10.12 -2.00
N GLY A 230 -17.54 -9.81 -1.12
CA GLY A 230 -17.67 -10.02 0.32
C GLY A 230 -16.57 -9.32 1.12
N PRO A 231 -16.55 -9.48 2.45
CA PRO A 231 -15.56 -8.85 3.31
C PRO A 231 -14.14 -9.39 3.05
N VAL A 232 -13.16 -8.50 3.16
CA VAL A 232 -11.74 -8.85 3.16
C VAL A 232 -11.33 -9.23 4.59
N ASP A 233 -10.74 -10.40 4.73
CA ASP A 233 -10.16 -10.94 5.97
C ASP A 233 -8.66 -11.11 5.73
N ARG A 234 -7.84 -10.32 6.44
CA ARG A 234 -6.38 -10.25 6.28
C ARG A 234 -5.62 -11.29 7.11
N ARG A 235 -6.26 -11.85 8.15
CA ARG A 235 -5.63 -12.75 9.14
C ARG A 235 -4.25 -12.26 9.60
N LYS A 236 -3.23 -13.12 9.59
CA LYS A 236 -1.87 -12.83 10.10
C LYS A 236 -0.79 -12.87 9.02
N ALA A 237 -1.05 -13.55 7.91
CA ALA A 237 -0.16 -13.68 6.76
C ALA A 237 -0.17 -12.47 5.81
N TYR A 238 -0.98 -11.44 6.11
CA TYR A 238 -1.04 -10.23 5.31
C TYR A 238 0.35 -9.63 5.08
N GLY A 239 0.48 -9.05 3.90
CA GLY A 239 1.66 -8.30 3.49
C GLY A 239 1.46 -6.79 3.59
N ARG A 240 2.40 -6.08 2.99
CA ARG A 240 2.40 -4.62 2.83
C ARG A 240 2.97 -4.29 1.45
N ILE A 241 2.33 -3.38 0.74
CA ILE A 241 2.91 -2.82 -0.48
C ILE A 241 3.67 -1.54 -0.15
N ALA A 242 4.82 -1.32 -0.78
CA ALA A 242 5.62 -0.12 -0.59
C ALA A 242 5.78 0.68 -1.87
N PHE A 243 5.71 2.00 -1.72
CA PHE A 243 5.99 2.97 -2.76
C PHE A 243 7.00 3.99 -2.23
N SER A 244 7.91 4.45 -3.09
CA SER A 244 8.63 5.69 -2.81
C SER A 244 7.85 6.88 -3.35
N ILE A 245 7.96 8.01 -2.65
CA ILE A 245 7.52 9.34 -3.10
C ILE A 245 8.59 10.36 -2.69
N PRO A 246 8.72 11.53 -3.33
CA PRO A 246 9.64 12.56 -2.89
C PRO A 246 9.45 12.90 -1.42
N TYR A 247 10.54 13.19 -0.70
CA TYR A 247 10.49 13.60 0.69
C TYR A 247 9.47 14.73 0.92
N ALA A 248 9.44 15.72 0.02
CA ALA A 248 8.53 16.86 0.07
C ALA A 248 7.05 16.50 -0.07
N GLU A 249 6.71 15.33 -0.60
CA GLU A 249 5.32 14.88 -0.80
C GLU A 249 4.76 14.07 0.38
N GLN A 250 5.60 13.63 1.32
CA GLN A 250 5.14 12.80 2.46
C GLN A 250 4.22 13.54 3.44
N GLU A 251 4.50 14.81 3.73
CA GLU A 251 3.62 15.65 4.56
C GLU A 251 2.27 15.91 3.88
N PRO A 252 2.22 16.32 2.59
CA PRO A 252 0.98 16.38 1.82
C PRO A 252 0.17 15.07 1.83
N VAL A 253 0.80 13.90 1.77
CA VAL A 253 0.12 12.60 1.92
C VAL A 253 -0.51 12.47 3.31
N SER A 254 0.24 12.75 4.37
CA SER A 254 -0.27 12.72 5.74
C SER A 254 -1.50 13.63 5.91
N ASP A 255 -1.44 14.83 5.35
CA ASP A 255 -2.51 15.82 5.42
C ASP A 255 -3.76 15.39 4.66
N ILE A 256 -3.62 14.88 3.43
CA ILE A 256 -4.78 14.49 2.61
C ILE A 256 -5.49 13.25 3.19
N ILE A 257 -4.74 12.30 3.76
CA ILE A 257 -5.28 11.13 4.45
C ILE A 257 -6.06 11.57 5.70
N THR A 258 -5.47 12.45 6.51
CA THR A 258 -6.11 13.00 7.72
C THR A 258 -7.39 13.78 7.36
N LYS A 259 -7.33 14.66 6.36
CA LYS A 259 -8.46 15.47 5.89
C LYS A 259 -9.63 14.60 5.42
N ASN A 260 -9.33 13.49 4.75
CA ASN A 260 -10.33 12.54 4.25
C ASN A 260 -10.71 11.46 5.28
N LYS A 261 -10.27 11.59 6.53
CA LYS A 261 -10.55 10.65 7.63
C LYS A 261 -10.20 9.20 7.27
N GLN A 262 -9.13 9.03 6.50
CA GLN A 262 -8.56 7.73 6.16
C GLN A 262 -7.56 7.29 7.23
N THR A 263 -7.17 6.01 7.21
CA THR A 263 -6.38 5.41 8.29
C THR A 263 -4.88 5.63 8.08
N ILE A 264 -4.24 6.24 9.08
CA ILE A 264 -2.79 6.25 9.28
C ILE A 264 -2.49 5.23 10.38
N LEU A 265 -1.76 4.17 10.06
CA LEU A 265 -1.32 3.16 11.03
C LEU A 265 -0.09 3.65 11.80
N ASN A 266 0.87 4.21 11.07
CA ASN A 266 2.05 4.84 11.65
C ASN A 266 2.21 6.23 11.02
N PRO A 267 2.19 7.30 11.82
CA PRO A 267 2.45 8.65 11.32
C PRO A 267 3.89 8.75 10.82
N LEU A 268 4.25 9.91 10.23
CA LEU A 268 5.59 10.17 9.74
C LEU A 268 6.64 9.87 10.83
N MET A 269 7.52 8.93 10.54
CA MET A 269 8.56 8.48 11.46
C MET A 269 9.87 8.18 10.72
N LEU A 270 10.99 8.34 11.42
CA LEU A 270 12.29 7.91 10.92
C LEU A 270 12.50 6.44 11.25
N LEU A 271 12.91 5.66 10.26
CA LEU A 271 13.19 4.24 10.38
C LEU A 271 14.69 3.99 10.14
N PRO A 272 15.48 3.72 11.19
CA PRO A 272 16.88 3.36 11.03
C PRO A 272 17.00 1.93 10.49
N THR A 273 18.03 1.67 9.69
CA THR A 273 18.47 0.32 9.35
C THR A 273 19.96 0.22 9.73
N PRO A 274 20.39 -0.81 10.49
CA PRO A 274 21.76 -0.91 10.97
C PRO A 274 22.79 -0.75 9.84
N GLY A 275 23.69 0.22 9.99
CA GLY A 275 24.75 0.50 9.01
C GLY A 275 24.28 1.07 7.67
N LYS A 276 23.01 1.45 7.52
CA LYS A 276 22.43 2.00 6.28
C LYS A 276 21.74 3.34 6.52
N GLN A 277 21.28 3.95 5.43
CA GLN A 277 20.54 5.20 5.44
C GLN A 277 19.25 5.07 6.27
N THR A 278 19.07 5.98 7.23
CA THR A 278 17.76 6.18 7.90
C THR A 278 16.81 6.85 6.91
N VAL A 279 15.59 6.30 6.78
CA VAL A 279 14.56 6.81 5.86
C VAL A 279 13.36 7.34 6.64
N ARG A 280 12.61 8.29 6.06
CA ARG A 280 11.30 8.70 6.60
C ARG A 280 10.20 7.88 5.95
N VAL A 281 9.27 7.36 6.75
CA VAL A 281 8.13 6.56 6.29
C VAL A 281 6.82 7.05 6.89
N ILE A 282 5.72 6.82 6.19
CA ILE A 282 4.35 6.83 6.71
C ILE A 282 3.68 5.51 6.32
N ILE A 283 2.96 4.89 7.26
CA ILE A 283 2.24 3.64 7.01
C ILE A 283 0.73 3.91 7.06
N LEU A 284 0.04 3.57 5.99
CA LEU A 284 -1.39 3.76 5.81
C LEU A 284 -2.12 2.42 5.77
N ALA A 285 -3.44 2.47 5.95
CA ALA A 285 -4.32 1.38 5.58
C ALA A 285 -5.36 1.89 4.56
N ASP A 286 -5.59 1.11 3.51
CA ASP A 286 -6.68 1.37 2.55
C ASP A 286 -8.05 0.99 3.15
N PRO A 287 -9.18 1.19 2.44
CA PRO A 287 -10.51 0.91 2.97
C PRO A 287 -10.78 -0.55 3.38
N ASP A 288 -10.01 -1.50 2.84
CA ASP A 288 -10.05 -2.93 3.17
C ASP A 288 -8.94 -3.32 4.17
N GLY A 289 -8.21 -2.31 4.67
CA GLY A 289 -7.15 -2.46 5.63
C GLY A 289 -5.80 -2.83 5.02
N HIS A 290 -5.64 -2.89 3.69
CA HIS A 290 -4.34 -3.23 3.09
C HIS A 290 -3.28 -2.22 3.48
N GLU A 291 -2.13 -2.70 3.92
CA GLU A 291 -1.05 -1.84 4.39
C GLU A 291 -0.23 -1.27 3.25
N ILE A 292 0.04 0.03 3.35
CA ILE A 292 0.79 0.80 2.36
C ILE A 292 1.91 1.54 3.08
N CYS A 293 3.15 1.32 2.65
CA CYS A 293 4.29 2.12 3.06
C CYS A 293 4.59 3.18 2.00
N PHE A 294 4.60 4.45 2.39
CA PHE A 294 5.25 5.50 1.60
C PHE A 294 6.58 5.87 2.27
N VAL A 295 7.67 5.59 1.58
CA VAL A 295 9.04 5.96 2.00
C VAL A 295 9.53 7.14 1.16
N GLU A 296 10.37 8.00 1.73
CA GLU A 296 11.00 9.06 0.95
C GLU A 296 12.04 8.48 -0.03
N ASP A 297 11.91 8.85 -1.31
CA ASP A 297 12.70 8.27 -2.41
C ASP A 297 14.20 8.55 -2.24
N GLU A 298 14.55 9.76 -1.82
CA GLU A 298 15.93 10.25 -1.78
C GLU A 298 16.84 9.41 -0.86
N GLY A 299 16.36 9.01 0.31
CA GLY A 299 17.05 8.11 1.22
C GLY A 299 16.77 6.65 0.92
N TYR A 300 15.60 6.27 0.36
CA TYR A 300 15.38 4.89 -0.06
C TYR A 300 16.40 4.43 -1.10
N ARG A 301 16.76 5.28 -2.07
CA ARG A 301 17.82 4.97 -3.06
C ARG A 301 19.16 4.65 -2.43
N LYS A 302 19.50 5.31 -1.31
CA LYS A 302 20.74 5.04 -0.56
C LYS A 302 20.62 3.77 0.30
N LEU A 303 19.44 3.53 0.89
CA LEU A 303 19.15 2.35 1.70
C LEU A 303 19.17 1.06 0.86
N SER A 304 18.63 1.14 -0.35
CA SER A 304 18.37 0.00 -1.23
C SER A 304 19.50 -0.34 -2.18
N LEU A 305 20.68 0.25 -2.00
CA LEU A 305 21.88 -0.15 -2.72
C LEU A 305 22.12 -1.66 -2.56
N PRO A 306 22.35 -2.40 -3.67
CA PRO A 306 22.62 -3.82 -3.61
C PRO A 306 23.84 -4.13 -2.74
N ASP A 307 23.69 -5.15 -1.89
CA ASP A 307 24.76 -5.79 -1.14
C ASP A 307 24.79 -7.27 -1.53
N PHE A 308 25.37 -7.58 -2.68
CA PHE A 308 25.46 -8.96 -3.17
C PHE A 308 26.30 -9.87 -2.26
N ALA A 309 27.18 -9.30 -1.42
CA ALA A 309 27.96 -10.09 -0.49
C ALA A 309 27.09 -10.64 0.67
N SER A 310 26.03 -9.92 1.04
CA SER A 310 25.05 -10.37 2.05
C SER A 310 24.34 -11.67 1.70
N GLU A 311 24.33 -12.09 0.43
CA GLU A 311 23.79 -13.38 0.02
C GLU A 311 24.51 -14.56 0.71
N LYS A 312 25.82 -14.43 0.95
CA LYS A 312 26.57 -15.45 1.72
C LYS A 312 26.14 -15.49 3.18
N VAL A 313 25.70 -14.36 3.74
CA VAL A 313 25.15 -14.29 5.10
C VAL A 313 23.82 -15.02 5.14
N LEU A 314 22.93 -14.76 4.18
CA LEU A 314 21.66 -15.48 4.06
C LEU A 314 21.86 -17.00 4.01
N ASP A 315 22.71 -17.48 3.12
CA ASP A 315 22.96 -18.92 2.97
C ASP A 315 23.57 -19.54 4.24
N LEU A 316 24.44 -18.78 4.95
CA LEU A 316 24.99 -19.21 6.23
C LEU A 316 23.90 -19.29 7.30
N GLN A 317 23.00 -18.31 7.36
CA GLN A 317 21.93 -18.27 8.35
C GLN A 317 20.88 -19.35 8.10
N ILE A 318 20.54 -19.66 6.85
CA ILE A 318 19.69 -20.80 6.49
C ILE A 318 20.27 -22.09 7.05
N LYS A 319 21.57 -22.35 6.84
CA LYS A 319 22.24 -23.56 7.36
C LYS A 319 22.34 -23.62 8.88
N LYS A 320 22.43 -22.46 9.54
CA LYS A 320 22.53 -22.34 10.99
C LYS A 320 21.17 -22.42 11.68
N ASP A 321 20.09 -22.17 10.95
CA ASP A 321 18.77 -22.20 11.51
C ASP A 321 18.41 -23.62 11.94
N LYS A 322 18.02 -23.76 13.20
CA LYS A 322 17.59 -25.01 13.84
C LYS A 322 16.19 -24.88 14.44
N SER A 323 15.53 -23.75 14.19
CA SER A 323 14.15 -23.56 14.60
C SER A 323 13.22 -24.50 13.84
#